data_AF-A0A5C6CET8-F1
#
_entry.id   AF-A0A5C6CET8-F1
#
_cell.length_a   1.000
_cell.length_b   1.000
_cell.length_c   1.000
_cell.angle_alpha   90.00
_cell.angle_beta   90.00
_cell.angle_gamma   90.00
#
_symmetry.space_group_name_H-M   'P 1'
#
loop_
_entity.id
_entity.type
_entity.pdbx_description
1 polymer ?
#
loop_
_entity_poly.entity_id
_entity_poly.type
_entity_poly.pdbx_seq_one_letter_code
_entity_poly.pdbx_strand_id
1 'polypeptide(L)'
;MDEEIRSEHFRKVVTNMWTGEEVEVGRQDKADFLTENNGTSSHVTECEQVLPCGCKAPTGGACSQCSAVVCSNCLRRCLCGAPLGPCHAKKYVDAVGNIFDLCPKCFVAARRRRLWHFFLSPFVRFHN
;
A
#
# COMPACT_ATOMS: atom_id res chain seq x y z
N MET A 1 20.23 38.80 1.65
CA MET A 1 19.02 38.06 1.18
C MET A 1 19.55 37.08 0.14
N ASP A 2 19.45 35.78 0.39
CA ASP A 2 20.08 34.76 -0.45
C ASP A 2 19.42 34.73 -1.84
N GLU A 3 20.24 34.65 -2.90
CA GLU A 3 19.79 34.64 -4.29
C GLU A 3 19.77 33.20 -4.82
N GLU A 4 18.62 32.72 -5.29
CA GLU A 4 18.51 31.39 -5.92
C GLU A 4 19.25 31.40 -7.26
N ILE A 5 20.20 30.48 -7.44
CA ILE A 5 21.05 30.40 -8.64
C ILE A 5 20.72 29.18 -9.51
N ARG A 6 20.12 28.14 -8.94
CA ARG A 6 19.75 26.91 -9.65
C ARG A 6 18.64 26.18 -8.91
N SER A 7 17.65 25.70 -9.65
CA SER A 7 16.66 24.74 -9.16
C SER A 7 16.64 23.46 -10.00
N GLU A 8 16.43 22.34 -9.32
CA GLU A 8 16.26 21.01 -9.91
C GLU A 8 15.00 20.35 -9.35
N HIS A 9 14.22 19.72 -10.24
CA HIS A 9 12.98 19.04 -9.89
C HIS A 9 13.09 17.54 -10.19
N PHE A 10 12.91 16.72 -9.16
CA PHE A 10 12.94 15.28 -9.25
C PHE A 10 11.56 14.70 -8.95
N ARG A 11 11.05 13.87 -9.85
CA ARG A 11 9.83 13.10 -9.61
C ARG A 11 10.19 11.77 -8.96
N LYS A 12 9.53 11.42 -7.87
CA LYS A 12 9.59 10.08 -7.28
C LYS A 12 8.47 9.26 -7.93
N VAL A 13 8.86 8.30 -8.76
CA VAL A 13 7.93 7.43 -9.50
C VAL A 13 8.10 5.99 -9.02
N VAL A 14 6.98 5.29 -8.85
CA VAL A 14 6.96 3.86 -8.55
C VAL A 14 6.28 3.14 -9.71
N THR A 15 6.94 2.12 -10.23
CA THR A 15 6.35 1.24 -11.23
C THR A 15 5.47 0.21 -10.54
N ASN A 16 4.21 0.13 -10.96
CA ASN A 16 3.30 -0.90 -10.54
C ASN A 16 3.72 -2.23 -11.15
N MET A 17 4.16 -3.18 -10.33
CA MET A 17 4.61 -4.51 -10.76
C MET A 17 3.52 -5.35 -11.48
N TRP A 18 2.24 -4.98 -11.34
CA TRP A 18 1.12 -5.72 -11.93
C TRP A 18 0.69 -5.17 -13.29
N THR A 19 0.72 -3.84 -13.47
CA THR A 19 0.28 -3.19 -14.71
C THR A 19 1.42 -2.65 -15.55
N GLY A 20 2.62 -2.51 -14.98
CA GLY A 20 3.76 -1.83 -15.59
C GLY A 20 3.61 -0.30 -15.59
N GLU A 21 2.52 0.23 -15.05
CA GLU A 21 2.26 1.67 -15.05
C GLU A 21 3.14 2.40 -14.04
N GLU A 22 3.62 3.56 -14.45
CA GLU A 22 4.35 4.49 -13.59
C GLU A 22 3.38 5.38 -12.82
N VAL A 23 3.53 5.38 -11.50
CA VAL A 23 2.73 6.22 -10.60
C VAL A 23 3.68 7.18 -9.91
N GLU A 24 3.46 8.47 -10.10
CA GLU A 24 4.13 9.49 -9.30
C GLU A 24 3.65 9.39 -7.85
N VAL A 25 4.59 9.32 -6.91
CA VAL A 25 4.33 9.16 -5.47
C VAL A 25 4.90 10.31 -4.65
N GLY A 26 5.57 11.26 -5.30
CA GLY A 26 6.15 12.42 -4.65
C GLY A 26 7.05 13.22 -5.57
N ARG A 27 7.48 14.36 -5.07
CA ARG A 27 8.41 15.26 -5.74
C ARG A 27 9.51 15.68 -4.76
N GLN A 28 10.71 15.91 -5.28
CA GLN A 28 11.80 16.51 -4.54
C GLN A 28 12.30 17.72 -5.32
N ASP A 29 12.32 18.87 -4.67
CA ASP A 29 12.79 20.12 -5.24
C ASP A 29 14.09 20.50 -4.55
N LYS A 30 15.18 20.64 -5.31
CA LYS A 30 16.47 21.13 -4.81
C LYS A 30 16.67 22.55 -5.34
N ALA A 31 16.94 23.49 -4.45
CA ALA A 31 17.31 24.85 -4.79
C ALA A 31 18.69 25.16 -4.20
N ASP A 32 19.59 25.65 -5.04
CA ASP A 32 20.92 26.12 -4.65
C ASP A 32 20.91 27.64 -4.63
N PHE A 33 21.47 28.23 -3.57
CA PHE A 33 21.49 29.66 -3.32
C PHE A 33 22.92 30.18 -3.20
N LEU A 34 23.13 31.41 -3.65
CA LEU A 34 24.32 32.18 -3.36
C LEU A 34 24.13 32.90 -2.02
N THR A 35 25.07 32.70 -1.11
CA THR A 35 25.09 33.35 0.21
C THR A 35 25.89 34.64 0.17
N GLU A 36 25.66 35.53 1.13
CA GLU A 36 26.30 36.86 1.21
C GLU A 36 27.85 36.82 1.29
N ASN A 37 28.43 35.67 1.66
CA ASN A 37 29.88 35.46 1.74
C ASN A 37 30.48 34.81 0.47
N ASN A 38 29.81 34.89 -0.68
CA ASN A 38 30.14 34.15 -1.91
C ASN A 38 30.19 32.62 -1.73
N GLY A 39 29.54 32.09 -0.69
CA GLY A 39 29.37 30.66 -0.48
C GLY A 39 28.12 30.15 -1.20
N THR A 40 27.97 28.83 -1.28
CA THR A 40 26.74 28.19 -1.79
C THR A 40 26.03 27.42 -0.67
N SER A 41 24.71 27.50 -0.64
CA SER A 41 23.85 26.66 0.20
C SER A 41 22.87 25.89 -0.67
N SER A 42 22.50 24.68 -0.23
CA SER A 42 21.52 23.84 -0.93
C SER A 42 20.37 23.54 0.01
N HIS A 43 19.15 23.80 -0.45
CA HIS A 43 17.92 23.43 0.24
C HIS A 43 17.19 22.36 -0.57
N VAL A 44 16.81 21.28 0.11
CA VAL A 44 16.05 20.18 -0.47
C VAL A 44 14.68 20.14 0.20
N THR A 45 13.63 20.29 -0.60
CA THR A 45 12.25 20.19 -0.16
C THR A 45 11.67 18.87 -0.67
N GLU A 46 11.23 18.01 0.26
CA GLU A 46 10.52 16.79 -0.09
C GLU A 46 9.00 17.03 -0.03
N CYS A 47 8.34 16.86 -1.17
CA CYS A 47 6.88 16.92 -1.27
C CYS A 47 6.32 15.49 -1.38
N GLU A 48 5.82 14.96 -0.27
CA GLU A 48 5.07 13.70 -0.28
C GLU A 48 3.68 13.91 -0.88
N GLN A 49 3.28 13.03 -1.81
CA GLN A 49 1.89 13.00 -2.29
C GLN A 49 1.01 12.15 -1.38
N VAL A 50 -0.25 12.55 -1.26
CA VAL A 50 -1.26 11.74 -0.58
C VAL A 50 -1.52 10.52 -1.45
N LEU A 51 -1.20 9.34 -0.94
CA LEU A 51 -1.46 8.08 -1.63
C LEU A 51 -2.97 7.79 -1.67
N PRO A 52 -3.45 6.95 -2.60
CA PRO A 52 -4.85 6.49 -2.65
C PRO A 52 -5.43 5.94 -1.34
N CYS A 53 -4.58 5.49 -0.41
CA CYS A 53 -5.00 5.09 0.94
C CYS A 53 -5.25 6.26 1.91
N GLY A 54 -5.10 7.51 1.47
CA GLY A 54 -5.27 8.73 2.28
C GLY A 54 -4.08 9.09 3.17
N CYS A 55 -2.96 8.37 3.07
CA CYS A 55 -1.78 8.58 3.90
C CYS A 55 -0.72 9.43 3.18
N LYS A 56 -0.06 10.31 3.94
CA LYS A 56 1.26 10.87 3.60
C LYS A 56 2.32 10.01 4.27
N ALA A 57 2.79 9.01 3.53
CA ALA A 57 3.76 8.04 4.02
C ALA A 57 4.45 7.37 2.82
N PRO A 58 5.66 6.79 3.01
CA PRO A 58 6.35 6.09 1.95
C PRO A 58 5.50 4.97 1.33
N THR A 59 5.65 4.81 0.01
CA THR A 59 4.97 3.76 -0.74
C THR A 59 5.39 2.38 -0.23
N GLY A 60 4.41 1.54 0.09
CA GLY A 60 4.63 0.14 0.48
C GLY A 60 4.50 -0.83 -0.69
N GLY A 61 3.68 -0.49 -1.69
CA GLY A 61 3.42 -1.30 -2.87
C GLY A 61 2.04 -1.07 -3.45
N ALA A 62 1.64 -1.92 -4.41
CA ALA A 62 0.35 -1.83 -5.09
C ALA A 62 -0.61 -2.94 -4.65
N CYS A 63 -1.90 -2.59 -4.53
CA CYS A 63 -2.97 -3.54 -4.28
C CYS A 63 -3.15 -4.50 -5.47
N SER A 64 -3.08 -5.81 -5.23
CA SER A 64 -3.24 -6.83 -6.28
C SER A 64 -4.63 -6.86 -6.94
N GLN A 65 -5.64 -6.21 -6.36
CA GLN A 65 -7.01 -6.25 -6.88
C GLN A 65 -7.36 -5.06 -7.78
N CYS A 66 -6.73 -3.90 -7.56
CA CYS A 66 -7.07 -2.67 -8.28
C CYS A 66 -5.87 -1.80 -8.63
N SER A 67 -4.64 -2.30 -8.43
CA SER A 67 -3.41 -1.60 -8.79
C SER A 67 -3.14 -0.28 -8.05
N ALA A 68 -4.01 0.12 -7.12
CA ALA A 68 -3.82 1.33 -6.33
C ALA A 68 -2.57 1.19 -5.45
N VAL A 69 -1.67 2.16 -5.57
CA VAL A 69 -0.49 2.30 -4.72
C VAL A 69 -0.93 2.68 -3.30
N VAL A 70 -0.34 2.04 -2.30
CA VAL A 70 -0.67 2.26 -0.88
C VAL A 70 0.59 2.37 -0.05
N CYS A 71 0.51 3.05 1.09
CA CYS A 71 1.65 3.19 1.99
C CYS A 71 2.03 1.85 2.65
N SER A 72 3.25 1.77 3.17
CA SER A 72 3.76 0.62 3.93
C SER A 72 2.87 0.20 5.09
N ASN A 73 2.17 1.14 5.73
CA ASN A 73 1.28 0.87 6.87
C ASN A 73 -0.08 0.30 6.44
N CYS A 74 -0.57 0.69 5.26
CA CYS A 74 -1.85 0.25 4.73
C CYS A 74 -1.74 -1.01 3.87
N LEU A 75 -0.53 -1.35 3.40
CA LEU A 75 -0.30 -2.57 2.65
C LEU A 75 -0.39 -3.78 3.57
N ARG A 76 -1.38 -4.64 3.31
CA ARG A 76 -1.58 -5.92 3.98
C ARG A 76 -1.28 -7.07 3.02
N ARG A 77 -1.22 -8.28 3.56
CA ARG A 77 -1.10 -9.50 2.77
C ARG A 77 -2.27 -10.42 3.04
N CYS A 78 -2.87 -10.92 1.97
CA CYS A 78 -3.81 -12.04 2.04
C CYS A 78 -3.07 -13.30 2.52
N LEU A 79 -3.81 -14.28 3.04
CA LEU A 79 -3.29 -15.63 3.29
C LEU A 79 -2.72 -16.31 2.03
N CYS A 80 -3.20 -15.94 0.83
CA CYS A 80 -2.61 -16.41 -0.42
C CYS A 80 -1.31 -15.68 -0.83
N GLY A 81 -0.79 -14.79 0.02
CA GLY A 81 0.41 -13.98 -0.23
C GLY A 81 0.16 -12.72 -1.05
N ALA A 82 -1.03 -12.54 -1.64
CA ALA A 82 -1.34 -11.39 -2.48
C ALA A 82 -1.31 -10.07 -1.68
N PRO A 83 -0.61 -9.03 -2.16
CA PRO A 83 -0.61 -7.71 -1.53
C PRO A 83 -2.00 -7.06 -1.66
N LEU A 84 -2.48 -6.45 -0.58
CA LEU A 84 -3.81 -5.84 -0.50
C LEU A 84 -3.72 -4.44 0.08
N GLY A 85 -4.32 -3.49 -0.63
CA GLY A 85 -4.67 -2.20 -0.05
C GLY A 85 -5.96 -2.28 0.77
N PRO A 86 -6.25 -1.25 1.58
CA PRO A 86 -7.47 -1.20 2.40
C PRO A 86 -8.76 -1.21 1.57
N CYS A 87 -8.68 -0.80 0.30
CA CYS A 87 -9.79 -0.85 -0.66
C CYS A 87 -10.35 -2.26 -0.92
N HIS A 88 -9.53 -3.31 -0.79
CA HIS A 88 -9.93 -4.69 -1.12
C HIS A 88 -9.58 -5.71 -0.02
N ALA A 89 -9.10 -5.25 1.12
CA ALA A 89 -8.90 -6.09 2.30
C ALA A 89 -10.25 -6.33 2.99
N LYS A 90 -10.68 -7.60 3.07
CA LYS A 90 -11.86 -8.01 3.83
C LYS A 90 -11.44 -8.69 5.12
N LYS A 91 -11.90 -8.17 6.25
CA LYS A 91 -11.68 -8.82 7.56
C LYS A 91 -12.45 -10.13 7.64
N TYR A 92 -11.76 -11.20 7.98
CA TYR A 92 -12.32 -12.52 8.26
C TYR A 92 -11.90 -12.94 9.66
N VAL A 93 -12.86 -13.41 10.44
CA VAL A 93 -12.62 -13.96 11.78
C VAL A 93 -12.79 -15.47 11.70
N ASP A 94 -11.75 -16.21 12.09
CA ASP A 94 -11.81 -17.68 12.14
C ASP A 94 -12.61 -18.19 13.36
N ALA A 95 -12.67 -19.50 13.54
CA ALA A 95 -13.39 -20.12 14.65
C ALA A 95 -12.72 -19.91 16.02
N VAL A 96 -11.42 -19.57 16.04
CA VAL A 96 -10.61 -19.35 17.24
C VAL A 96 -10.59 -17.88 17.64
N GLY A 97 -11.09 -16.98 16.78
CA GLY A 97 -11.16 -15.54 17.01
C GLY A 97 -10.02 -14.75 16.35
N ASN A 98 -9.15 -15.38 15.56
CA ASN A 98 -8.08 -14.68 14.84
C ASN A 98 -8.67 -13.86 13.69
N ILE A 99 -8.15 -12.64 13.51
CA ILE A 99 -8.56 -11.71 12.46
C ILE A 99 -7.54 -11.75 11.32
N PHE A 100 -8.02 -12.02 10.11
CA PHE A 100 -7.22 -12.03 8.89
C PHE A 100 -7.78 -11.04 7.88
N ASP A 101 -6.88 -10.39 7.12
CA ASP A 101 -7.27 -9.66 5.92
C ASP A 101 -7.20 -10.59 4.71
N LEU A 102 -8.33 -10.80 4.07
CA LEU A 102 -8.46 -11.67 2.90
C LEU A 102 -8.81 -10.89 1.64
N CYS A 103 -8.29 -11.33 0.51
CA CYS A 103 -8.73 -10.84 -0.79
C CYS A 103 -10.18 -11.31 -1.07
N PRO A 104 -10.93 -10.67 -1.98
CA PRO A 104 -12.31 -11.04 -2.26
C PRO A 104 -12.49 -12.52 -2.61
N LYS A 105 -11.57 -13.11 -3.38
CA LYS A 105 -11.59 -14.54 -3.75
C LYS A 105 -11.44 -15.44 -2.53
N CYS A 106 -10.42 -15.21 -1.69
CA CYS A 106 -10.16 -16.00 -0.49
C CYS A 106 -11.28 -15.83 0.55
N PHE A 107 -11.84 -14.64 0.69
CA PHE A 107 -12.96 -14.38 1.59
C PHE A 107 -14.20 -15.20 1.22
N VAL A 108 -14.57 -15.24 -0.08
CA VAL A 108 -15.70 -16.05 -0.55
C VAL A 108 -15.43 -17.54 -0.34
N ALA A 109 -14.21 -18.01 -0.61
CA ALA A 109 -13.82 -19.41 -0.37
C ALA A 109 -13.92 -19.79 1.11
N ALA A 110 -13.41 -18.94 2.02
CA ALA A 110 -13.49 -19.17 3.46
C ALA A 110 -14.95 -19.19 3.96
N ARG A 111 -15.78 -18.25 3.49
CA ARG A 111 -17.21 -18.20 3.85
C ARG A 111 -17.98 -19.43 3.37
N ARG A 112 -17.70 -19.92 2.16
CA ARG A 112 -18.32 -21.15 1.63
C ARG A 112 -17.98 -22.37 2.48
N ARG A 113 -16.72 -22.55 2.88
CA ARG A 113 -16.30 -23.66 3.75
C ARG A 113 -17.07 -23.67 5.07
N ARG A 114 -17.25 -22.49 5.69
CA ARG A 114 -18.04 -22.35 6.93
C ARG A 114 -19.50 -22.80 6.76
N LEU A 115 -20.13 -22.44 5.65
CA LEU A 115 -21.51 -22.86 5.36
C LEU A 115 -21.58 -24.37 5.11
N TRP A 116 -20.63 -24.94 4.37
CA TRP A 116 -20.57 -26.39 4.14
C TRP A 116 -20.41 -27.20 5.44
N HIS A 117 -19.56 -26.75 6.37
CA HIS A 117 -19.46 -27.38 7.68
C HIS A 117 -20.76 -27.27 8.50
N PHE A 118 -21.57 -26.23 8.28
CA PHE A 118 -22.86 -26.08 8.95
C PHE A 118 -23.93 -27.03 8.37
N PHE A 119 -23.94 -27.26 7.06
CA PHE A 119 -24.92 -28.15 6.41
C PHE A 119 -24.56 -29.65 6.50
N LEU A 120 -23.29 -30.01 6.74
CA LEU A 120 -22.85 -31.41 6.88
C LEU A 120 -22.86 -31.94 8.34
N SER A 121 -23.32 -31.14 9.31
CA SER A 121 -23.34 -31.50 10.74
C SER A 121 -24.78 -31.50 11.26
N PRO A 122 -25.47 -32.66 11.23
CA PRO A 122 -25.28 -33.62 12.32
C PRO A 122 -25.08 -35.10 11.93
N PHE A 123 -25.00 -35.46 10.64
CA PHE A 123 -25.09 -36.88 10.25
C PHE A 123 -23.76 -37.62 10.06
N VAL A 124 -22.61 -36.96 10.16
CA VAL A 124 -21.30 -37.65 10.09
C VAL A 124 -20.53 -37.40 11.38
N ARG A 125 -20.74 -38.29 12.37
CA ARG A 125 -19.77 -38.50 13.44
C ARG A 125 -18.64 -39.33 12.84
N PHE A 126 -17.49 -38.74 12.59
CA PHE A 126 -16.27 -39.52 12.38
C PHE A 126 -15.91 -40.13 13.73
N HIS A 127 -16.15 -41.44 13.87
CA HIS A 127 -15.55 -42.23 14.94
C HIS A 127 -14.04 -42.33 14.64
N ASN A 128 -13.22 -41.97 15.63
CA ASN A 128 -11.78 -42.18 15.64
C ASN A 128 -11.43 -43.66 15.49
#